data_AF-A0A2S9SK16-F1
#
_entry.id   AF-A0A2S9SK16-F1
#
_cell.length_a   1.000
_cell.length_b   1.000
_cell.length_c   1.000
_cell.angle_alpha   90.00
_cell.angle_beta   90.00
_cell.angle_gamma   90.00
#
_symmetry.space_group_name_H-M   'P 1'
#
loop_
_entity.id
_entity.type
_entity.pdbx_description
1 polymer ?
#
loop_
_entity_poly.entity_id
_entity_poly.type
_entity_poly.pdbx_seq_one_letter_code
_entity_poly.pdbx_strand_id
1 'polypeptide(L)' 'MNILVTGSAGFIASHLIEELLKDQNNCIIGIDNFYSGTKENLAFIKSIDKKNRFKFIKADII' A
#
# COMPACT_ATOMS: atom_id res chain seq x y z
N MET A 1 6.18 -12.27 -4.25
CA MET A 1 5.37 -12.11 -5.48
C MET A 1 5.19 -10.62 -5.81
N ASN A 2 4.76 -10.28 -7.03
CA ASN A 2 4.37 -8.91 -7.37
C ASN A 2 2.86 -8.76 -7.14
N ILE A 3 2.45 -7.81 -6.29
CA ILE A 3 1.06 -7.65 -5.84
C ILE A 3 0.60 -6.23 -6.14
N LEU A 4 -0.56 -6.10 -6.79
CA LEU A 4 -1.24 -4.83 -7.00
C LEU A 4 -2.40 -4.70 -6.01
N VAL A 5 -2.44 -3.59 -5.27
CA VAL A 5 -3.51 -3.27 -4.33
C VAL A 5 -4.22 -1.99 -4.79
N THR A 6 -5.46 -2.13 -5.25
CA THR A 6 -6.33 -1.00 -5.60
C THR A 6 -7.03 -0.49 -4.34
N GLY A 7 -7.30 0.82 -4.26
CA GLY A 7 -7.85 1.40 -3.02
C GLY A 7 -6.87 1.32 -1.86
N SER A 8 -5.56 1.34 -2.16
CA SER A 8 -4.49 1.08 -1.20
C SER A 8 -4.46 2.02 0.01
N ALA A 9 -4.98 3.25 -0.13
CA ALA A 9 -5.04 4.22 0.96
C ALA A 9 -6.27 4.06 1.85
N GLY A 10 -7.14 3.08 1.59
CA GLY A 10 -8.26 2.72 2.46
C GLY A 10 -7.81 2.01 3.74
N PHE A 11 -8.64 2.06 4.78
CA PHE A 11 -8.33 1.49 6.11
C PHE A 11 -7.99 -0.01 6.04
N ILE A 12 -8.79 -0.80 5.33
CA ILE A 12 -8.56 -2.25 5.22
C ILE A 12 -7.32 -2.53 4.37
N ALA A 13 -7.17 -1.83 3.25
CA ALA A 13 -6.09 -2.07 2.31
C ALA A 13 -4.72 -1.75 2.90
N SER A 14 -4.61 -0.70 3.72
CA SER A 14 -3.34 -0.37 4.39
C SER A 14 -2.88 -1.45 5.37
N HIS A 15 -3.78 -2.04 6.14
CA HIS A 15 -3.46 -3.16 7.04
C HIS A 15 -3.19 -4.45 6.27
N LEU A 16 -3.86 -4.66 5.13
CA LEU A 16 -3.49 -5.77 4.23
C LEU A 16 -2.06 -5.61 3.72
N ILE A 17 -1.65 -4.39 3.34
CA ILE A 17 -0.28 -4.12 2.90
C ILE A 17 0.73 -4.40 4.03
N GLU A 18 0.40 -4.03 5.27
CA GLU A 18 1.20 -4.36 6.46
C GLU A 18 1.46 -5.88 6.56
N GLU A 19 0.40 -6.68 6.49
CA GLU A 19 0.51 -8.14 6.57
C GLU A 19 1.28 -8.73 5.37
N LEU A 20 1.03 -8.24 4.16
CA LEU A 20 1.72 -8.71 2.95
C LEU A 20 3.22 -8.39 2.98
N LEU A 21 3.62 -7.30 3.63
CA LEU A 21 5.03 -6.93 3.79
C LEU A 21 5.78 -7.86 4.76
N LYS A 22 5.11 -8.66 5.59
CA LYS A 22 5.78 -9.62 6.47
C LYS A 22 6.53 -10.70 5.69
N ASP A 23 6.01 -11.10 4.52
CA ASP A 23 6.76 -11.93 3.58
C ASP A 23 7.78 -11.08 2.83
N GLN A 24 9.07 -11.39 2.99
CA GLN A 24 10.17 -10.66 2.38
C GLN A 24 10.23 -10.80 0.86
N ASN A 25 9.54 -11.79 0.30
CA ASN A 25 9.49 -12.03 -1.15
C ASN A 25 8.44 -11.18 -1.85
N ASN A 26 7.60 -10.44 -1.12
CA ASN A 26 6.55 -9.60 -1.70
C ASN A 26 7.04 -8.20 -2.08
N CYS A 27 6.64 -7.78 -3.28
CA CYS A 27 6.75 -6.42 -3.79
C CYS A 27 5.34 -5.93 -4.09
N ILE A 28 4.98 -4.77 -3.57
CA ILE A 28 3.60 -4.29 -3.54
C ILE A 28 3.51 -2.94 -4.23
N ILE A 29 2.57 -2.81 -5.16
CA ILE A 29 2.21 -1.54 -5.77
C ILE A 29 0.80 -1.18 -5.30
N GLY A 30 0.68 -0.08 -4.57
CA GLY A 30 -0.61 0.51 -4.19
C GLY A 30 -1.06 1.55 -5.21
N ILE A 31 -2.32 1.48 -5.64
CA ILE A 31 -2.97 2.52 -6.45
C ILE A 31 -4.15 3.11 -5.66
N ASP A 32 -4.22 4.43 -5.57
CA ASP A 32 -5.34 5.16 -4.95
C ASP A 32 -5.36 6.63 -5.39
N ASN A 33 -6.55 7.26 -5.44
CA ASN A 33 -6.72 8.68 -5.72
C ASN A 33 -6.96 9.54 -4.45
N PHE A 34 -7.09 8.91 -3.29
CA PHE A 34 -7.52 9.46 -2.00
C PHE A 34 -8.96 9.98 -1.98
N TYR A 35 -9.88 9.35 -2.71
CA TYR A 35 -11.30 9.75 -2.70
C TYR A 35 -11.96 9.54 -1.33
N SER A 36 -11.78 8.35 -0.74
CA SER A 36 -12.25 8.01 0.62
C SER A 36 -11.12 7.58 1.57
N GLY A 37 -9.97 7.19 1.01
CA GLY A 37 -8.75 6.87 1.77
C GLY A 37 -7.95 8.12 2.13
N THR A 38 -6.97 7.97 3.03
CA THR A 38 -6.13 9.08 3.49
C THR A 38 -4.64 8.74 3.42
N LYS A 39 -3.78 9.76 3.40
CA LYS A 39 -2.32 9.54 3.39
C LYS A 39 -1.83 8.94 4.70
N GLU A 40 -2.52 9.25 5.78
CA GLU A 40 -2.24 8.78 7.14
C GLU A 40 -2.34 7.26 7.22
N ASN A 41 -3.29 6.66 6.50
CA ASN A 41 -3.42 5.20 6.39
C ASN A 41 -2.18 4.53 5.79
N LEU A 42 -1.35 5.24 5.01
CA LEU A 42 -0.11 4.69 4.44
C LEU A 42 1.14 5.16 5.18
N ALA A 43 1.03 6.10 6.11
CA ALA A 43 2.17 6.78 6.72
C ALA A 43 3.07 5.81 7.50
N PHE A 44 2.49 4.83 8.17
CA PHE A 44 3.22 3.82 8.93
C PHE A 44 4.01 2.84 8.05
N ILE A 45 3.64 2.67 6.77
CA ILE A 45 4.31 1.70 5.89
C ILE A 45 5.80 2.01 5.74
N LYS A 46 6.17 3.31 5.75
CA LYS A 46 7.57 3.73 5.67
C LYS A 46 8.43 3.25 6.83
N SER A 47 7.85 3.03 8.02
CA SER A 47 8.63 2.56 9.19
C SER A 47 8.85 1.05 9.16
N ILE A 48 7.93 0.28 8.56
CA ILE A 48 8.00 -1.18 8.49
C ILE A 48 8.72 -1.67 7.22
N ASP A 49 8.63 -0.94 6.10
CA ASP A 49 9.21 -1.33 4.83
C ASP A 49 10.63 -0.78 4.61
N LYS A 50 11.60 -1.35 5.35
CA LYS A 50 13.01 -0.95 5.24
C LYS A 50 13.65 -1.23 3.87
N LYS A 51 13.03 -2.10 3.06
CA LYS A 51 13.55 -2.55 1.75
C LYS A 51 12.90 -1.82 0.58
N ASN A 52 12.04 -0.81 0.82
CA ASN A 52 11.33 -0.05 -0.22
C ASN A 52 10.59 -0.95 -1.24
N ARG A 53 9.93 -2.00 -0.75
CA ARG A 53 9.16 -2.96 -1.55
C ARG A 53 7.72 -2.51 -1.79
N PHE A 54 7.24 -1.52 -1.03
CA PHE A 54 5.98 -0.84 -1.27
C PHE A 54 6.19 0.41 -2.13
N LYS A 55 5.47 0.50 -3.23
CA LYS A 55 5.40 1.68 -4.09
C LYS A 55 3.97 2.17 -4.18
N PHE A 56 3.76 3.45 -3.94
CA PHE A 56 2.46 4.09 -4.13
C PHE A 56 2.39 4.80 -5.48
N ILE A 57 1.26 4.67 -6.17
CA ILE A 57 0.92 5.38 -7.40
C ILE A 57 -0.40 6.11 -7.15
N LYS A 58 -0.38 7.43 -7.30
CA LYS A 58 -1.62 8.21 -7.28
C LYS A 58 -2.28 8.11 -8.65
N ALA A 59 -3.44 7.46 -8.75
CA ALA A 59 -4.24 7.41 -9.97
C ALA A 59 -5.70 7.13 -9.63
N ASP A 60 -6.60 7.58 -10.51
CA ASP A 60 -7.97 7.09 -10.51
C ASP A 60 -8.03 5.74 -11.22
N ILE A 61 -8.88 4.85 -10.70
CA ILE A 61 -9.08 3.50 -11.23
C ILE A 61 -10.45 3.39 -11.92
N ILE A 62 -11.33 4.37 -11.70
CA ILE A 62 -12.65 4.50 -12.34
C ILE A 62 -12.56 5.47 -13.52
#